data_AF-A0A645HB74-F1
#
_entry.id   AF-A0A645HB74-F1
#
_cell.length_a   1.000
_cell.length_b   1.000
_cell.length_c   1.000
_cell.angle_alpha   90.00
_cell.angle_beta   90.00
_cell.angle_gamma   90.00
#
_symmetry.space_group_name_H-M   'P 1'
#
loop_
_entity.id
_entity.type
_entity.pdbx_description
1 polymer ?
#
loop_
_entity_poly.entity_id
_entity_poly.type
_entity_poly.pdbx_seq_one_letter_code
_entity_poly.pdbx_strand_id
1 'polypeptide(L)'
;MTGEKINGSQAAECGLITRSVPLDQLEAEVDALADKRIKMPPEILYIQKLGINRQFEIMGLRAGLDVWMDMSMFFRFFKTEEIEIFSRISAEQGVKAALKWRDDYFASRQE
;
A
#
# COMPACT_ATOMS: atom_id res chain seq x y z
N MET A 1 -0.87 -13.45 -5.10
CA MET A 1 -2.11 -12.65 -5.04
C MET A 1 -3.03 -13.22 -3.97
N THR A 2 -2.68 -13.09 -2.68
CA THR A 2 -3.43 -13.71 -1.56
C THR A 2 -4.17 -12.72 -0.66
N GLY A 3 -3.87 -11.42 -0.78
CA GLY A 3 -4.53 -10.37 0.03
C GLY A 3 -4.11 -10.35 1.51
N GLU A 4 -3.01 -11.02 1.86
CA GLU A 4 -2.51 -11.09 3.23
C GLU A 4 -2.00 -9.73 3.74
N LYS A 5 -2.15 -9.54 5.05
CA LYS A 5 -1.63 -8.36 5.75
C LYS A 5 -0.18 -8.60 6.13
N ILE A 6 0.65 -7.58 5.98
CA ILE A 6 2.03 -7.57 6.49
C ILE A 6 2.15 -6.62 7.67
N ASN A 7 2.99 -6.98 8.64
CA ASN A 7 3.34 -6.10 9.75
C ASN A 7 4.49 -5.14 9.37
N GLY A 8 4.81 -4.19 10.25
CA GLY A 8 5.85 -3.19 9.98
C GLY A 8 7.23 -3.80 9.73
N SER A 9 7.61 -4.84 10.47
CA SER A 9 8.91 -5.50 10.31
C SER A 9 9.02 -6.20 8.95
N GLN A 10 7.98 -6.92 8.53
CA GLN A 10 7.90 -7.54 7.21
C GLN A 10 7.94 -6.50 6.08
N ALA A 11 7.26 -5.37 6.26
CA ALA A 11 7.28 -4.27 5.29
C ALA A 11 8.69 -3.65 5.13
N ALA A 12 9.47 -3.61 6.22
CA ALA A 12 10.85 -3.14 6.16
C ALA A 12 11.77 -4.17 5.48
N GLU A 13 11.59 -5.46 5.79
CA GLU A 13 12.37 -6.56 5.20
C GLU A 13 12.19 -6.67 3.68
N CYS A 14 10.95 -6.50 3.19
CA CYS A 14 10.67 -6.53 1.75
C CYS A 14 10.97 -5.21 1.02
N GLY A 15 11.44 -4.18 1.74
CA GLY A 15 11.83 -2.89 1.17
C GLY A 15 10.68 -1.95 0.84
N LEU A 16 9.45 -2.23 1.31
CA LEU A 16 8.30 -1.32 1.14
C LEU A 16 8.47 -0.05 1.98
N ILE A 17 9.00 -0.19 3.20
CA ILE A 17 9.36 0.93 4.08
C ILE A 17 10.84 0.86 4.43
N THR A 18 11.42 2.00 4.81
CA THR A 18 12.87 2.10 5.08
C THR A 18 13.27 1.60 6.47
N ARG A 19 12.37 1.67 7.46
CA ARG A 19 12.61 1.23 8.85
C ARG A 19 11.29 0.93 9.55
N SER A 20 11.31 -0.03 10.46
CA SER A 20 10.23 -0.31 11.41
C SER A 20 10.78 -0.20 12.83
N VAL A 21 10.09 0.55 13.70
CA VAL A 21 10.45 0.77 15.12
C VAL A 21 9.23 0.55 16.01
N PRO A 22 9.42 0.30 17.33
CA PRO A 22 8.32 0.32 18.29
C PRO A 22 7.52 1.63 18.24
N LEU A 23 6.21 1.54 18.51
CA LEU A 23 5.28 2.67 18.36
C LEU A 23 5.68 3.88 19.23
N ASP A 24 6.13 3.62 20.46
CA ASP A 24 6.60 4.60 21.43
C ASP A 24 7.90 5.32 21.01
N GLN A 25 8.61 4.79 20.01
CA GLN A 25 9.84 5.37 19.48
C GLN A 25 9.64 6.05 18.12
N LEU A 26 8.44 5.94 17.53
CA LEU A 26 8.17 6.39 16.17
C LEU A 26 8.45 7.89 15.98
N GLU A 27 7.93 8.74 16.88
CA GLU A 27 8.11 10.19 16.79
C GLU A 27 9.59 10.58 16.87
N ALA A 28 10.30 10.06 17.88
CA ALA A 28 11.72 10.35 18.08
C ALA A 28 12.58 9.90 16.89
N GLU A 29 12.27 8.76 16.28
CA GLU A 29 13.00 8.27 15.10
C GLU A 29 12.72 9.14 13.86
N VAL A 30 11.47 9.58 13.66
CA VAL A 30 11.09 10.48 12.56
C VAL A 30 11.82 11.83 12.70
N ASP A 31 11.83 12.41 13.90
CA ASP A 31 12.50 13.68 14.17
C ASP A 31 14.01 13.56 13.94
N ALA A 32 14.64 12.51 14.47
CA ALA A 32 16.07 12.27 14.26
C ALA A 32 16.42 12.12 12.77
N LEU A 33 15.56 11.47 11.98
CA LEU A 33 15.74 11.37 10.53
C LEU A 33 15.59 12.73 9.83
N ALA A 34 14.58 13.51 10.20
CA ALA A 34 14.33 14.83 9.64
C ALA A 34 15.50 15.80 9.94
N ASP A 35 15.97 15.81 11.18
CA ASP A 35 17.13 16.60 11.64
C ASP A 35 18.42 16.24 10.90
N LYS A 36 18.56 14.98 10.48
CA LYS A 36 19.68 14.57 9.63
C LYS A 36 19.53 15.10 8.20
N ARG A 37 18.32 15.11 7.65
CA ARG A 37 18.05 15.52 6.27
C ARG A 37 18.14 17.03 6.07
N ILE A 38 17.69 17.84 7.02
CA ILE A 38 17.70 19.31 6.93
C ILE A 38 19.13 19.90 6.86
N LYS A 39 20.14 19.15 7.33
CA LYS A 39 21.55 19.55 7.27
C LYS A 39 22.15 19.47 5.86
N MET A 40 21.47 18.84 4.91
CA MET A 40 21.95 18.68 3.54
C MET A 40 21.62 19.93 2.69
N PRO A 41 22.52 20.38 1.80
CA PRO A 41 22.23 21.49 0.88
C PRO A 41 21.01 21.17 -0.01
N PRO A 42 19.99 22.05 -0.05
CA PRO A 42 18.76 21.80 -0.82
C PRO A 42 19.01 21.53 -2.30
N GLU A 43 19.95 22.25 -2.92
CA GLU A 43 20.31 22.09 -4.34
C GLU A 43 20.82 20.66 -4.65
N ILE A 44 21.62 20.09 -3.74
CA ILE A 44 22.14 18.72 -3.91
C ILE A 44 21.02 17.70 -3.72
N LEU A 45 20.16 17.89 -2.71
CA LEU A 45 19.01 17.01 -2.49
C LEU A 45 18.06 17.00 -3.70
N TYR A 46 17.84 18.15 -4.32
CA TYR A 46 17.02 18.28 -5.51
C TYR A 46 17.57 17.41 -6.66
N ILE A 47 18.86 17.56 -6.99
CA ILE A 47 19.50 16.80 -8.07
C ILE A 47 19.46 15.30 -7.78
N GLN A 48 19.74 14.89 -6.54
CA GLN A 48 19.66 13.49 -6.13
C GLN A 48 18.25 12.92 -6.29
N LYS A 49 17.23 13.63 -5.81
CA LYS A 49 15.84 13.17 -5.91
C LYS A 49 15.38 13.12 -7.37
N LEU A 50 15.81 14.08 -8.19
CA LEU A 50 15.55 14.09 -9.62
C LEU A 50 16.14 12.85 -10.31
N GLY A 51 17.41 12.52 -10.03
CA GLY A 51 18.06 11.32 -10.57
C GLY A 51 17.34 10.03 -10.18
N ILE A 52 16.99 9.88 -8.90
CA ILE A 52 16.23 8.71 -8.41
C ILE A 52 14.88 8.59 -9.12
N ASN A 53 14.12 9.68 -9.21
CA ASN A 53 12.83 9.66 -9.88
C ASN A 53 12.97 9.34 -11.37
N ARG A 54 14.00 9.90 -12.04
CA ARG A 54 14.24 9.62 -13.46
C ARG A 54 14.60 8.16 -13.71
N GLN A 55 15.32 7.52 -12.80
CA GLN A 55 15.58 6.08 -12.86
C GLN A 55 14.28 5.27 -12.84
N PHE A 56 13.34 5.60 -11.94
CA PHE A 56 12.03 4.92 -11.89
C PHE A 56 11.20 5.15 -13.15
N GLU A 57 11.21 6.36 -13.71
CA GLU A 57 10.53 6.65 -14.97
C GLU A 57 11.14 5.83 -16.13
N ILE A 58 12.47 5.68 -16.19
CA ILE A 58 13.17 4.83 -17.17
C ILE A 58 12.80 3.35 -16.99
N MET A 59 12.66 2.89 -15.74
CA MET A 59 12.19 1.54 -15.44
C MET A 59 10.71 1.32 -15.81
N GLY A 60 10.01 2.36 -16.28
CA GLY A 60 8.63 2.26 -16.76
C GLY A 60 7.58 2.39 -15.66
N LEU A 61 7.92 2.97 -14.49
CA LEU A 61 6.99 3.09 -13.36
C LEU A 61 5.66 3.72 -13.78
N ARG A 62 5.71 4.85 -14.50
CA ARG A 62 4.49 5.57 -14.92
C ARG A 62 3.63 4.75 -15.88
N ALA A 63 4.24 4.20 -16.93
CA ALA A 63 3.52 3.36 -17.88
C ALA A 63 2.90 2.13 -17.22
N GLY A 64 3.62 1.51 -16.27
CA GLY A 64 3.09 0.40 -15.49
C GLY A 64 1.89 0.80 -14.64
N LEU A 65 1.97 1.95 -13.94
CA LEU A 65 0.87 2.46 -13.12
C LEU A 65 -0.37 2.80 -13.95
N ASP A 66 -0.20 3.41 -15.14
CA ASP A 66 -1.31 3.75 -16.02
C ASP A 66 -2.05 2.48 -16.48
N VAL A 67 -1.32 1.45 -16.91
CA VAL A 67 -1.92 0.15 -17.28
C VAL A 67 -2.64 -0.49 -16.10
N TRP A 68 -2.04 -0.49 -14.91
CA TRP A 68 -2.69 -1.06 -13.72
C TRP A 68 -3.96 -0.31 -13.32
N MET A 69 -3.99 1.02 -13.49
CA MET A 69 -5.19 1.82 -13.29
C MET A 69 -6.30 1.40 -14.26
N ASP A 70 -5.99 1.31 -15.56
CA ASP A 70 -6.95 0.87 -16.58
C ASP A 70 -7.47 -0.54 -16.28
N MET A 71 -6.58 -1.46 -15.92
CA MET A 71 -6.95 -2.83 -15.55
C MET A 71 -7.85 -2.86 -14.31
N SER A 72 -7.60 -2.01 -13.32
CA SER A 72 -8.40 -1.95 -12.10
C SER A 72 -9.84 -1.47 -12.33
N MET A 73 -10.09 -0.73 -13.42
CA MET A 73 -11.45 -0.30 -13.78
C MET A 73 -12.35 -1.48 -14.12
N PHE A 74 -11.81 -2.56 -14.70
CA PHE A 74 -12.60 -3.76 -15.01
C PHE A 74 -13.24 -4.39 -13.77
N PHE A 75 -12.61 -4.27 -12.60
CA PHE A 75 -13.14 -4.81 -11.35
C PHE A 75 -14.52 -4.24 -10.99
N ARG A 76 -14.86 -3.03 -11.45
CA ARG A 76 -16.18 -2.42 -11.22
C ARG A 76 -17.29 -3.03 -12.06
N PHE A 77 -16.96 -3.67 -13.19
CA PHE A 77 -17.93 -4.29 -14.08
C PHE A 77 -18.15 -5.77 -13.77
N PHE A 78 -17.32 -6.37 -12.92
CA PHE A 78 -17.48 -7.74 -12.50
C PHE A 78 -18.69 -7.89 -11.57
N LYS A 79 -19.52 -8.88 -11.90
CA LYS A 79 -20.70 -9.29 -11.14
C LYS A 79 -20.56 -10.73 -10.68
N THR A 80 -19.41 -11.05 -10.07
CA THR A 80 -19.24 -12.37 -9.46
C THR A 80 -20.09 -12.43 -8.19
N GLU A 81 -20.43 -13.65 -7.78
CA GLU A 81 -21.25 -13.87 -6.60
C GLU A 81 -20.65 -13.21 -5.35
N GLU A 82 -19.33 -13.27 -5.18
CA GLU A 82 -18.62 -12.68 -4.05
C GLU A 82 -18.73 -11.15 -4.02
N ILE A 83 -18.65 -10.51 -5.19
CA ILE A 83 -18.77 -9.05 -5.32
C ILE A 83 -20.21 -8.61 -4.99
N GLU A 84 -21.21 -9.35 -5.48
CA GLU A 84 -22.62 -9.02 -5.22
C GLU A 84 -22.99 -9.22 -3.75
N ILE A 85 -22.54 -10.31 -3.12
CA ILE A 85 -22.76 -10.55 -1.68
C ILE A 85 -22.09 -9.46 -0.85
N PHE A 86 -20.82 -9.15 -1.11
CA PHE A 86 -20.11 -8.09 -0.40
C PHE A 86 -20.81 -6.74 -0.55
N SER A 87 -21.22 -6.39 -1.77
CA SER A 87 -21.90 -5.13 -2.08
C SER A 87 -23.25 -5.02 -1.39
N ARG A 88 -24.03 -6.11 -1.37
CA ARG A 88 -25.33 -6.17 -0.69
C ARG A 88 -25.18 -5.99 0.83
N ILE A 89 -24.29 -6.75 1.47
CA ILE A 89 -24.03 -6.63 2.91
C ILE A 89 -23.54 -5.21 3.23
N SER A 90 -22.66 -4.64 2.40
CA SER A 90 -22.17 -3.27 2.59
C SER A 90 -23.30 -2.24 2.52
N ALA A 91 -24.21 -2.38 1.56
CA ALA A 91 -25.34 -1.47 1.37
C ALA A 91 -26.40 -1.59 2.49
N GLU A 92 -26.70 -2.81 2.95
CA GLU A 92 -27.77 -3.08 3.91
C GLU A 92 -27.29 -2.97 5.38
N GLN A 93 -26.05 -3.38 5.66
CA GLN A 93 -25.53 -3.59 7.03
C GLN A 93 -24.23 -2.82 7.29
N GLY A 94 -23.71 -2.10 6.28
CA GLY A 94 -22.51 -1.28 6.38
C GLY A 94 -21.19 -2.04 6.13
N VAL A 95 -20.14 -1.26 5.87
CA VAL A 95 -18.81 -1.77 5.47
C VAL A 95 -18.19 -2.70 6.52
N LYS A 96 -18.41 -2.45 7.81
CA LYS A 96 -17.87 -3.30 8.89
C LYS A 96 -18.42 -4.73 8.82
N ALA A 97 -19.71 -4.88 8.53
CA ALA A 97 -20.33 -6.20 8.37
C ALA A 97 -19.79 -6.91 7.11
N ALA A 98 -19.63 -6.16 6.00
CA ALA A 98 -19.09 -6.71 4.77
C ALA A 98 -17.62 -7.17 4.91
N LEU A 99 -16.79 -6.42 5.64
CA LEU A 99 -15.41 -6.81 5.94
C LEU A 99 -15.35 -8.06 6.82
N LYS A 100 -16.23 -8.17 7.83
CA LYS A 100 -16.32 -9.39 8.64
C LYS A 100 -16.70 -10.60 7.79
N TRP A 101 -17.73 -10.48 6.95
CA TRP A 101 -18.12 -11.53 6.01
C TRP A 101 -16.95 -11.96 5.11
N ARG A 102 -16.17 -11.00 4.59
CA ARG A 102 -15.00 -11.30 3.75
C ARG A 102 -13.96 -12.11 4.54
N ASP A 103 -13.65 -11.70 5.76
CA ASP A 103 -12.66 -12.38 6.59
C ASP A 103 -13.14 -13.81 6.94
N ASP A 104 -14.43 -14.00 7.26
CA ASP A 104 -15.04 -15.32 7.51
C ASP A 104 -15.04 -16.20 6.24
N TYR A 105 -15.34 -15.62 5.07
CA TYR A 105 -15.33 -16.29 3.77
C TYR A 105 -13.97 -16.93 3.48
N PHE A 106 -12.88 -16.19 3.64
CA PHE A 106 -11.54 -16.74 3.40
C PHE A 106 -11.13 -17.76 4.47
N ALA A 107 -11.51 -17.57 5.73
CA ALA A 107 -11.23 -18.55 6.80
C ALA A 107 -11.91 -19.91 6.53
N SER A 108 -13.13 -19.92 5.97
CA SER A 108 -13.86 -21.16 5.64
C SER A 108 -13.31 -21.94 4.44
N ARG A 109 -12.44 -21.33 3.62
CA ARG A 109 -11.88 -21.93 2.39
C ARG A 109 -10.41 -22.30 2.50
N GLN A 110 -9.77 -22.02 3.64
CA GLN A 110 -8.46 -22.55 3.96
C GLN A 110 -8.61 -24.01 4.42
N GLU A 111 -8.65 -24.93 3.45
CA GLU A 111 -8.19 -26.32 3.60
C GLU A 111 -6.76 -26.46 3.07
#